data_AF-A0A7V9ZAB7-F1
#
_entry.id   AF-A0A7V9ZAB7-F1
#
_cell.length_a   1.000
_cell.length_b   1.000
_cell.length_c   1.000
_cell.angle_alpha   90.00
_cell.angle_beta   90.00
_cell.angle_gamma   90.00
#
_symmetry.space_group_name_H-M   'P 1'
#
loop_
_entity.id
_entity.type
_entity.pdbx_description
1 polymer ?
#
loop_
_entity_poly.entity_id
_entity_poly.type
_entity_poly.pdbx_seq_one_letter_code
_entity_poly.pdbx_strand_id
1 'polypeptide(L)' 'MKTIKVTEKELATIKAAVWGQLQSVNREIRFAQEQGKDISFLLELKREFEEVFEALKYAN' A
#
# COMPACT_ATOMS: atom_id res chain seq x y z
N MET A 1 0.21 16.91 -15.00
CA MET A 1 0.91 16.40 -13.80
C MET A 1 2.37 16.82 -13.87
N LYS A 2 2.94 17.30 -12.77
CA LYS A 2 4.39 17.56 -12.67
C LYS A 2 5.05 16.27 -12.18
N THR A 3 5.92 15.69 -12.98
CA THR A 3 6.66 14.47 -12.59
C THR A 3 7.86 14.85 -11.74
N ILE A 4 7.95 14.27 -10.54
CA ILE A 4 9.12 14.41 -9.68
C ILE A 4 10.03 13.21 -9.93
N LYS A 5 11.27 13.46 -10.34
CA LYS A 5 12.28 12.39 -10.40
C LYS A 5 12.75 12.08 -9.00
N VAL A 6 12.77 10.81 -8.64
CA VAL A 6 13.32 10.32 -7.37
C VAL A 6 14.60 9.52 -7.65
N THR A 7 15.51 9.52 -6.70
CA THR A 7 16.66 8.61 -6.73
C THR A 7 16.22 7.17 -6.46
N GLU A 8 17.05 6.19 -6.82
CA GLU A 8 16.78 4.78 -6.52
C GLU A 8 16.60 4.53 -5.01
N LYS A 9 17.37 5.24 -4.18
CA LYS A 9 17.27 5.15 -2.71
C LYS A 9 15.93 5.69 -2.21
N GLU A 10 15.48 6.82 -2.73
CA GLU A 10 14.18 7.40 -2.39
C GLU A 10 13.04 6.48 -2.87
N LEU A 11 13.14 5.96 -4.09
CA LEU A 11 12.18 5.00 -4.63
C LEU A 11 12.10 3.73 -3.77
N ALA A 12 13.24 3.17 -3.36
CA ALA A 12 13.30 2.02 -2.47
C ALA A 12 12.66 2.32 -1.10
N THR A 13 12.91 3.53 -0.57
CA THR A 13 12.32 3.98 0.70
C THR A 13 10.79 4.08 0.60
N ILE A 14 10.27 4.66 -0.48
CA ILE A 14 8.83 4.77 -0.72
C ILE A 14 8.20 3.38 -0.90
N LYS A 15 8.82 2.49 -1.68
CA LYS A 15 8.37 1.09 -1.84
C LYS A 15 8.29 0.36 -0.51
N ALA A 16 9.30 0.50 0.34
CA ALA A 16 9.31 -0.12 1.66
C ALA A 16 8.19 0.44 2.56
N ALA A 17 7.93 1.75 2.52
CA ALA A 17 6.85 2.37 3.26
C ALA A 17 5.47 1.85 2.82
N VAL A 18 5.20 1.82 1.50
CA VAL A 18 3.94 1.31 0.93
C VAL A 18 3.76 -0.17 1.26
N TRP A 19 4.83 -0.97 1.16
CA TRP A 19 4.79 -2.38 1.57
C TRP A 19 4.43 -2.55 3.06
N GLY A 20 4.99 -1.70 3.93
CA GLY A 20 4.66 -1.69 5.35
C GLY A 20 3.17 -1.43 5.60
N GLN A 21 2.58 -0.47 4.87
CA GLN A 21 1.14 -0.18 4.96
C GLN A 21 0.28 -1.37 4.50
N LEU A 22 0.64 -2.03 3.40
CA LEU A 22 -0.03 -3.26 2.95
C LEU A 22 -0.04 -4.35 4.02
N GLN A 23 1.08 -4.55 4.72
CA GLN A 23 1.16 -5.53 5.81
C GLN A 23 0.30 -5.13 7.01
N SER A 24 0.19 -3.83 7.32
CA SER A 24 -0.69 -3.32 8.38
C SER A 24 -2.15 -3.59 8.04
N VAL A 25 -2.59 -3.18 6.84
CA VAL A 25 -3.98 -3.38 6.38
C VAL A 25 -4.35 -4.87 6.34
N ASN A 26 -3.46 -5.74 5.85
CA ASN A 26 -3.69 -7.18 5.88
C ASN A 26 -3.85 -7.75 7.30
N ARG A 27 -3.16 -7.17 8.29
CA ARG A 27 -3.33 -7.54 9.69
C ARG A 27 -4.67 -7.06 10.24
N GLU A 28 -5.05 -5.82 9.94
CA GLU A 28 -6.33 -5.24 10.35
C GLU A 28 -7.52 -5.98 9.76
N ILE A 29 -7.45 -6.38 8.48
CA ILE A 29 -8.47 -7.22 7.82
C ILE A 29 -8.66 -8.52 8.58
N ARG A 30 -7.58 -9.23 8.92
CA ARG A 30 -7.67 -10.49 9.68
C ARG A 30 -8.36 -10.30 11.02
N PHE A 31 -7.95 -9.29 11.79
CA PHE A 31 -8.58 -9.01 13.09
C PHE A 31 -10.04 -8.58 12.97
N ALA A 32 -10.39 -7.80 11.96
CA ALA A 32 -11.76 -7.36 11.73
C ALA A 32 -12.66 -8.51 11.28
N GLN A 33 -12.16 -9.42 10.44
CA GLN A 33 -12.84 -10.65 10.03
C GLN A 33 -13.11 -11.56 11.22
N GLU A 34 -12.13 -11.78 12.09
CA GLU A 34 -12.28 -12.56 13.33
C GLU A 34 -13.35 -11.96 14.27
N GLN A 35 -13.53 -10.64 14.23
CA GLN A 35 -14.52 -9.91 15.03
C GLN A 35 -15.89 -9.76 14.33
N GLY A 36 -16.05 -10.28 13.11
CA GLY A 36 -17.28 -10.14 12.33
C GLY A 36 -17.60 -8.69 11.94
N LYS A 37 -16.58 -7.82 11.87
CA LYS A 37 -16.75 -6.42 11.47
C LYS A 37 -16.81 -6.29 9.95
N ASP A 38 -17.46 -5.24 9.47
CA ASP A 38 -17.38 -4.86 8.06
C ASP A 38 -15.93 -4.46 7.71
N ILE A 39 -15.42 -5.05 6.63
CA ILE A 39 -14.05 -4.85 6.14
C ILE A 39 -14.01 -4.16 4.77
N SER A 40 -15.14 -3.70 4.24
CA SER A 40 -15.25 -3.13 2.90
C SER A 40 -14.26 -1.98 2.68
N PHE A 41 -14.15 -1.09 3.67
CA PHE A 41 -13.17 0.00 3.65
C PHE A 41 -11.72 -0.49 3.65
N LEU A 42 -11.40 -1.50 4.46
CA LEU A 42 -10.03 -2.05 4.52
C LEU A 42 -9.65 -2.76 3.22
N LEU A 43 -10.60 -3.39 2.54
CA LEU A 43 -10.38 -4.01 1.24
C LEU A 43 -10.13 -2.96 0.15
N GLU A 44 -10.86 -1.85 0.17
CA GLU A 44 -10.63 -0.71 -0.74
C GLU A 44 -9.25 -0.10 -0.49
N LEU A 45 -8.93 0.21 0.77
CA LEU A 45 -7.63 0.76 1.16
C LEU A 45 -6.47 -0.18 0.77
N LYS A 46 -6.64 -1.50 0.94
CA LYS A 46 -5.68 -2.49 0.47
C LYS A 46 -5.47 -2.37 -1.04
N ARG A 47 -6.54 -2.26 -1.82
CA ARG A 47 -6.47 -2.13 -3.28
C ARG A 47 -5.71 -0.87 -3.69
N GLU A 48 -5.98 0.26 -3.05
CA GLU A 48 -5.26 1.51 -3.30
C GLU A 48 -3.75 1.37 -3.07
N PHE A 49 -3.35 0.74 -1.96
CA PHE A 49 -1.93 0.51 -1.70
C PHE A 49 -1.30 -0.49 -2.69
N GLU A 50 -2.04 -1.51 -3.15
CA GLU A 50 -1.57 -2.43 -4.20
C GLU A 50 -1.35 -1.69 -5.53
N GLU A 51 -2.29 -0.83 -5.92
CA GLU A 51 -2.19 0.00 -7.13
C GLU A 51 -0.97 0.94 -7.05
N VAL A 52 -0.75 1.60 -5.91
CA VAL A 52 0.42 2.45 -5.68
C VAL A 52 1.71 1.64 -5.74
N PHE A 53 1.75 0.46 -5.11
CA PHE A 53 2.94 -0.38 -5.10
C PHE A 53 3.32 -0.86 -6.51
N GLU A 54 2.33 -1.24 -7.31
CA GLU A 54 2.53 -1.60 -8.73
C GLU A 54 3.00 -0.40 -9.55
N ALA A 55 2.40 0.78 -9.37
CA ALA A 55 2.83 1.99 -10.07
C ALA A 55 4.31 2.35 -9.79
N LEU A 56 4.78 2.14 -8.56
CA LEU A 56 6.18 2.36 -8.18
C LEU A 56 7.16 1.41 -8.88
N LYS A 57 6.72 0.27 -9.45
CA LYS A 57 7.60 -0.60 -10.26
C LYS A 57 8.07 0.08 -11.53
N TYR A 58 7.28 1.02 -12.06
CA TYR A 58 7.55 1.74 -13.31
C TYR A 58 8.18 3.12 -13.09
N ALA A 59 8.45 3.52 -11.84
CA ALA A 59 8.88 4.87 -11.48
C ALA A 59 10.39 5.14 -11.65
N ASN A 60 11.08 4.43 -12.56
CA ASN A 60 12.51 4.58 -12.82
C ASN A 60 12.77 5.38 -14.11
#